data_AF-A0A366DC27-F1
#
_entry.id   AF-A0A366DC27-F1
#
_cell.length_a   1.000
_cell.length_b   1.000
_cell.length_c   1.000
_cell.angle_alpha   90.00
_cell.angle_beta   90.00
_cell.angle_gamma   90.00
#
_symmetry.space_group_name_H-M   'P 1'
#
loop_
_entity.id
_entity.type
_entity.pdbx_description
1 polymer ?
#
loop_
_entity_poly.entity_id
_entity_poly.type
_entity_poly.pdbx_seq_one_letter_code
_entity_poly.pdbx_strand_id
1 'polypeptide(L)'
;MGHTIIKPSRDEDFYVVYSSVVDAPIQWGTRAELEAGYEHAHPDRFDRADEWGSSSWIGSHHWDRQRVMVREGFRPGAYPPGAWYATVARADLRQFCESVDSEGYWHPKLVTWEYPDA
;
A
#
# COMPACT_ATOMS: atom_id res chain seq x y z
N MET A 1 -0.03 -16.33 -4.82
CA MET A 1 -0.56 -15.48 -3.74
C MET A 1 0.52 -14.48 -3.35
N GLY A 2 0.41 -13.23 -3.81
CA GLY A 2 1.33 -12.15 -3.43
C GLY A 2 0.61 -10.87 -3.01
N HIS A 3 -0.72 -10.89 -2.87
CA HIS A 3 -1.48 -9.67 -2.59
C HIS A 3 -1.97 -9.66 -1.15
N THR A 4 -1.90 -8.50 -0.50
CA THR A 4 -2.34 -8.25 0.87
C THR A 4 -3.23 -7.01 0.88
N ILE A 5 -4.42 -7.12 1.45
CA ILE A 5 -5.27 -5.95 1.76
C ILE A 5 -4.72 -5.32 3.04
N ILE A 6 -4.42 -4.02 2.99
CA ILE A 6 -3.94 -3.21 4.11
C ILE A 6 -5.00 -2.15 4.40
N LYS A 7 -5.36 -1.96 5.67
CA LYS A 7 -6.28 -0.90 6.11
C LYS A 7 -5.49 0.27 6.69
N PRO A 8 -5.41 1.45 6.03
CA PRO A 8 -4.56 2.55 6.52
C PRO A 8 -4.92 3.05 7.92
N SER A 9 -6.22 3.21 8.18
CA SER A 9 -6.78 3.72 9.44
C SER A 9 -7.85 2.78 9.99
N ARG A 10 -7.99 2.71 11.32
CA ARG A 10 -9.02 1.87 11.97
C ARG A 10 -10.44 2.36 11.68
N ASP A 11 -10.58 3.68 11.56
CA ASP A 11 -11.88 4.37 11.56
C ASP A 11 -12.40 4.72 10.16
N GLU A 12 -11.70 4.28 9.10
CA GLU A 12 -12.05 4.58 7.72
C GLU A 12 -12.44 3.31 6.94
N ASP A 13 -13.45 3.42 6.08
CA ASP A 13 -13.75 2.41 5.05
C ASP A 13 -12.86 2.67 3.82
N PHE A 14 -11.56 2.43 3.98
CA PHE A 14 -10.59 2.53 2.91
C PHE A 14 -9.55 1.42 3.05
N TYR A 15 -9.27 0.74 1.96
CA TYR A 15 -8.35 -0.38 1.91
C TYR A 15 -7.44 -0.28 0.69
N VAL A 16 -6.25 -0.85 0.83
CA VAL A 16 -5.22 -0.87 -0.20
C VAL A 16 -4.84 -2.32 -0.47
N VAL A 17 -4.99 -2.75 -1.71
CA VAL A 17 -4.44 -4.01 -2.20
C VAL A 17 -2.97 -3.76 -2.54
N TYR A 18 -2.08 -4.35 -1.76
CA TYR A 18 -0.64 -4.33 -1.95
C TYR A 18 -0.16 -5.62 -2.60
N SER A 19 0.73 -5.53 -3.58
CA SER A 19 1.40 -6.69 -4.18
C SER A 19 2.85 -6.77 -3.72
N SER A 20 3.22 -7.90 -3.10
CA SER A 20 4.60 -8.24 -2.74
C SER A 20 5.42 -8.76 -3.94
N VAL A 21 4.85 -8.81 -5.13
CA VAL A 21 5.58 -9.17 -6.36
C VAL A 21 6.26 -7.94 -6.95
N VAL A 22 5.56 -6.79 -6.95
CA VAL A 22 6.06 -5.49 -7.44
C VAL A 22 6.40 -4.53 -6.30
N ASP A 23 6.24 -4.99 -5.06
CA ASP A 23 6.38 -4.21 -3.83
C ASP A 23 5.66 -2.85 -3.87
N ALA A 24 4.36 -2.85 -4.21
CA ALA A 24 3.60 -1.61 -4.36
C ALA A 24 2.07 -1.81 -4.21
N PRO A 25 1.31 -0.74 -3.86
CA PRO A 25 -0.14 -0.69 -4.05
C PRO A 25 -0.54 -0.94 -5.50
N ILE A 26 -1.56 -1.75 -5.73
CA ILE A 26 -2.04 -2.07 -7.09
C ILE A 26 -3.52 -1.72 -7.29
N GLN A 27 -4.28 -1.58 -6.20
CA GLN A 27 -5.68 -1.17 -6.21
C GLN A 27 -6.05 -0.64 -4.82
N TRP A 28 -7.03 0.26 -4.73
CA TRP A 28 -7.48 0.82 -3.46
C TRP A 28 -8.90 1.35 -3.60
N GLY A 29 -9.57 1.55 -2.46
CA GLY A 29 -10.93 2.05 -2.40
C GLY A 29 -11.64 1.56 -1.14
N THR A 30 -12.95 1.79 -1.09
CA THR A 30 -13.85 1.22 -0.09
C THR A 30 -13.92 -0.30 -0.22
N ARG A 31 -14.41 -0.98 0.83
CA ARG A 31 -14.67 -2.43 0.76
C ARG A 31 -15.57 -2.78 -0.43
N ALA A 32 -16.65 -2.02 -0.63
CA ALA A 32 -17.61 -2.27 -1.70
C ALA A 32 -17.00 -2.14 -3.10
N GLU A 33 -16.18 -1.11 -3.34
CA GLU A 33 -15.49 -0.92 -4.63
C GLU A 33 -14.51 -2.06 -4.92
N LEU A 34 -13.77 -2.52 -3.90
CA LEU A 34 -12.83 -3.62 -4.06
C LEU A 34 -13.53 -4.96 -4.22
N GLU A 35 -14.63 -5.22 -3.50
CA GLU A 35 -15.46 -6.41 -3.71
C GLU A 35 -16.06 -6.47 -5.13
N ALA A 36 -16.36 -5.32 -5.73
CA ALA A 36 -16.86 -5.26 -7.10
C ALA A 36 -15.77 -5.39 -8.18
N GLY A 37 -14.55 -4.91 -7.89
CA GLY A 37 -13.51 -4.71 -8.91
C GLY A 37 -12.24 -5.55 -8.78
N TYR A 38 -11.99 -6.18 -7.64
CA TYR A 38 -10.75 -6.93 -7.40
C TYR A 38 -11.03 -8.43 -7.30
N GLU A 39 -10.41 -9.22 -8.18
CA GLU A 39 -10.68 -10.66 -8.34
C GLU A 39 -10.44 -11.53 -7.08
N HIS A 40 -9.65 -11.03 -6.12
CA HIS A 40 -9.37 -11.74 -4.87
C HIS A 40 -9.94 -11.03 -3.65
N ALA A 41 -10.92 -10.15 -3.86
CA ALA A 41 -11.73 -9.63 -2.78
C ALA A 41 -12.53 -10.79 -2.17
N HIS A 42 -12.34 -11.01 -0.88
CA HIS A 42 -13.07 -12.04 -0.13
C HIS A 42 -13.39 -11.48 1.27
N PRO A 43 -14.63 -11.63 1.78
CA PRO A 43 -15.07 -11.03 3.04
C PRO A 43 -14.08 -11.25 4.19
N ASP A 44 -13.66 -12.50 4.42
CA ASP A 44 -12.70 -12.84 5.48
C ASP A 44 -11.37 -12.07 5.41
N ARG A 45 -10.94 -11.61 4.22
CA ARG A 45 -9.72 -10.83 4.08
C ARG A 45 -9.90 -9.41 4.58
N PHE A 46 -11.07 -8.82 4.34
CA PHE A 46 -11.44 -7.51 4.87
C PHE A 46 -11.64 -7.59 6.38
N ASP A 47 -12.32 -8.63 6.86
CA ASP A 47 -12.54 -8.80 8.31
C ASP A 47 -11.21 -8.93 9.07
N ARG A 48 -10.23 -9.66 8.54
CA ARG A 48 -8.86 -9.67 9.08
C ARG A 48 -8.16 -8.31 8.97
N ALA A 49 -8.37 -7.58 7.86
CA ALA A 49 -7.81 -6.24 7.72
C ALA A 49 -8.43 -5.25 8.72
N ASP A 50 -9.69 -5.41 9.08
CA ASP A 50 -10.35 -4.63 10.12
C ASP A 50 -9.80 -4.98 11.51
N GLU A 51 -9.63 -6.27 11.80
CA GLU A 51 -9.13 -6.73 13.09
C GLU A 51 -7.65 -6.39 13.30
N TRP A 52 -6.80 -6.69 12.31
CA TRP A 52 -5.35 -6.68 12.44
C TRP A 52 -4.65 -5.61 11.59
N GLY A 53 -5.39 -4.88 10.76
CA GLY A 53 -4.85 -3.86 9.86
C GLY A 53 -4.39 -4.42 8.53
N SER A 54 -4.35 -5.74 8.40
CA SER A 54 -4.00 -6.38 7.16
C SER A 54 -4.61 -7.78 7.07
N SER A 55 -4.92 -8.19 5.84
CA SER A 55 -5.41 -9.54 5.55
C SER A 55 -4.34 -10.64 5.70
N SER A 56 -3.09 -10.28 6.00
CA SER A 56 -1.96 -11.21 6.10
C SER A 56 -2.07 -12.10 7.34
N TRP A 57 -1.87 -13.41 7.14
CA TRP A 57 -1.79 -14.40 8.22
C TRP A 57 -0.47 -14.38 8.98
N ILE A 58 0.61 -13.88 8.38
CA ILE A 58 1.97 -13.91 8.94
C ILE A 58 2.37 -12.59 9.60
N GLY A 59 1.41 -11.69 9.86
CA GLY A 59 1.68 -10.40 10.51
C GLY A 59 2.16 -9.28 9.56
N SER A 60 2.25 -9.53 8.25
CA SER A 60 2.72 -8.52 7.31
C SER A 60 1.72 -7.35 7.25
N HIS A 61 2.23 -6.13 7.44
CA HIS A 61 1.43 -4.89 7.43
C HIS A 61 0.31 -4.83 8.49
N HIS A 62 0.44 -5.59 9.60
CA HIS A 62 -0.45 -5.47 10.75
C HIS A 62 -0.37 -4.07 11.40
N TRP A 63 -1.24 -3.79 12.36
CA TRP A 63 -1.32 -2.48 13.03
C TRP A 63 -0.01 -2.03 13.69
N ASP A 64 0.90 -2.92 14.05
CA ASP A 64 2.23 -2.59 14.58
C ASP A 64 3.17 -2.05 13.49
N ARG A 65 2.87 -2.30 12.21
CA ARG A 65 3.64 -1.83 11.06
C ARG A 65 3.13 -0.47 10.59
N GLN A 66 3.90 0.55 10.93
CA GLN A 66 3.60 1.96 10.66
C GLN A 66 4.17 2.47 9.33
N ARG A 67 4.89 1.63 8.58
CA ARG A 67 5.44 1.97 7.27
C ARG A 67 5.16 0.85 6.28
N VAL A 68 4.86 1.22 5.04
CA VAL A 68 4.65 0.31 3.91
C VAL A 68 5.72 0.59 2.87
N MET A 69 6.40 -0.46 2.43
CA MET A 69 7.39 -0.36 1.36
C MET A 69 6.71 -0.07 0.03
N VAL A 70 7.31 0.78 -0.80
CA VAL A 70 6.88 1.03 -2.18
C VAL A 70 8.13 1.10 -3.05
N ARG A 71 8.24 0.20 -4.02
CA ARG A 71 9.42 0.09 -4.89
C ARG A 71 9.18 0.57 -6.31
N GLU A 72 7.98 0.37 -6.83
CA GLU A 72 7.62 0.70 -8.21
C GLU A 72 6.63 1.88 -8.27
N GLY A 73 6.15 2.24 -9.47
CA GLY A 73 5.06 3.20 -9.67
C GLY A 73 5.41 4.68 -9.56
N PHE A 74 6.68 5.05 -9.38
CA PHE A 74 7.14 6.44 -9.50
C PHE A 74 7.60 6.77 -10.92
N ARG A 75 7.55 8.06 -11.30
CA ARG A 75 8.04 8.52 -12.60
C ARG A 75 9.52 8.18 -12.81
N PRO A 76 9.94 7.89 -14.06
CA PRO A 76 11.35 7.85 -14.41
C PRO A 76 12.05 9.15 -13.96
N GLY A 77 13.14 9.02 -13.20
CA GLY A 77 13.88 10.16 -12.65
C GLY A 77 13.36 10.70 -11.30
N ALA A 78 12.26 10.16 -10.75
CA ALA A 78 11.81 10.52 -9.40
C ALA A 78 12.66 9.90 -8.28
N TYR A 79 13.33 8.79 -8.58
CA TYR A 79 14.19 8.05 -7.65
C TYR A 79 15.49 8.83 -7.40
N PRO A 80 15.79 9.24 -6.16
CA PRO A 80 17.08 9.83 -5.83
C PRO A 80 18.24 8.87 -6.12
N PRO A 81 19.42 9.37 -6.52
CA PRO A 81 20.59 8.52 -6.71
C PRO A 81 20.91 7.68 -5.46
N GLY A 82 21.03 6.37 -5.65
CA GLY A 82 21.37 5.43 -4.58
C GLY A 82 20.20 4.96 -3.71
N ALA A 83 18.97 5.46 -3.92
CA ALA A 83 17.79 4.97 -3.21
C ALA A 83 17.49 3.51 -3.62
N TRP A 84 17.21 2.65 -2.63
CA TRP A 84 16.84 1.25 -2.86
C TRP A 84 15.32 1.12 -3.04
N TYR A 85 14.55 1.71 -2.13
CA TYR A 85 13.09 1.70 -2.13
C TYR A 85 12.55 2.92 -1.39
N ALA A 86 11.25 3.16 -1.47
CA ALA A 86 10.57 4.17 -0.68
C ALA A 86 9.71 3.53 0.42
N THR A 87 9.44 4.26 1.48
CA THR A 87 8.43 3.89 2.48
C THR A 87 7.38 4.98 2.60
N VAL A 88 6.13 4.57 2.80
CA VAL A 88 5.00 5.45 3.07
C VAL A 88 4.54 5.21 4.50
N ALA A 89 4.31 6.26 5.28
CA ALA A 89 3.72 6.11 6.59
C ALA A 89 2.29 5.56 6.44
N ARG A 90 1.90 4.63 7.32
CA ARG A 90 0.59 3.98 7.23
C ARG A 90 -0.57 4.99 7.20
N ALA A 91 -0.48 6.03 8.03
CA ALA A 91 -1.47 7.10 8.11
C ALA A 91 -1.59 7.89 6.80
N ASP A 92 -0.51 8.02 6.03
CA ASP A 92 -0.47 8.75 4.77
C ASP A 92 -0.78 7.85 3.56
N LEU A 93 -0.96 6.54 3.77
CA LEU A 93 -1.08 5.57 2.68
C LEU A 93 -2.30 5.82 1.78
N ARG A 94 -3.41 6.31 2.35
CA ARG A 94 -4.56 6.74 1.57
C ARG A 94 -4.20 7.91 0.65
N GLN A 95 -3.64 8.98 1.22
CA GLN A 95 -3.23 10.16 0.46
C GLN A 95 -2.21 9.80 -0.62
N PHE A 96 -1.31 8.86 -0.33
CA PHE A 96 -0.35 8.34 -1.31
C PHE A 96 -1.04 7.66 -2.49
N CYS A 97 -1.99 6.75 -2.23
CA CYS A 97 -2.75 6.07 -3.27
C CYS A 97 -3.56 7.06 -4.13
N GLU A 98 -4.18 8.06 -3.49
CA GLU A 98 -4.93 9.13 -4.16
C GLU A 98 -4.03 10.15 -4.89
N SER A 99 -2.71 10.12 -4.68
CA SER A 99 -1.75 11.03 -5.35
C SER A 99 -1.37 10.61 -6.76
N VAL A 100 -1.90 9.48 -7.25
CA VAL A 100 -1.61 8.99 -8.61
C VAL A 100 -2.03 10.03 -9.65
N ASP A 101 -1.11 10.37 -10.55
CA ASP A 101 -1.36 11.34 -11.61
C ASP A 101 -2.11 10.70 -12.79
N SER A 102 -2.46 11.53 -13.79
CA SER A 102 -3.20 11.10 -14.98
C SER A 102 -2.46 10.06 -15.84
N GLU A 103 -1.15 9.89 -15.63
CA GLU A 103 -0.31 8.91 -16.33
C GLU A 103 -0.06 7.66 -15.48
N GLY A 104 -0.65 7.57 -14.28
CA GLY A 104 -0.55 6.39 -13.42
C GLY A 104 0.66 6.39 -12.49
N TYR A 105 1.36 7.52 -12.32
CA TYR A 105 2.53 7.60 -11.44
C TYR A 105 2.20 8.25 -10.10
N TRP A 106 2.80 7.75 -9.02
CA TRP A 106 2.66 8.36 -7.69
C TRP A 106 3.54 9.58 -7.50
N HIS A 107 3.05 10.52 -6.68
CA HIS A 107 3.82 11.69 -6.30
C HIS A 107 4.83 11.34 -5.18
N PRO A 108 6.14 11.60 -5.34
CA PRO A 108 7.17 11.19 -4.37
C PRO A 108 7.22 12.05 -3.09
N LYS A 109 6.23 12.91 -2.82
CA LYS A 109 6.26 13.81 -1.65
C LYS A 109 5.84 13.14 -0.35
N LEU A 110 5.09 12.05 -0.45
CA LEU A 110 4.53 11.32 0.69
C LEU A 110 5.38 10.11 1.08
N VAL A 111 6.60 10.02 0.53
CA VAL A 111 7.47 8.87 0.71
C VAL A 111 8.80 9.27 1.32
N THR A 112 9.36 8.38 2.12
CA THR A 112 10.74 8.45 2.60
C THR A 112 11.59 7.49 1.77
N TRP A 113 12.63 7.98 1.11
CA TRP A 113 13.56 7.13 0.38
C TRP A 113 14.53 6.45 1.35
N GLU A 114 14.64 5.13 1.23
CA GLU A 114 15.54 4.30 2.02
C GLU A 114 16.77 3.93 1.17
N TYR A 115 17.94 3.95 1.79
CA TYR A 115 19.24 3.72 1.14
C TYR A 115 19.88 2.46 1.75
N PRO A 116 20.72 1.71 1.00
CA PRO A 116 21.53 0.67 1.61
C PRO A 116 22.40 1.29 2.72
N ASP A 117 22.46 0.63 3.87
CA ASP A 117 23.44 0.98 4.90
C ASP A 117 24.85 0.90 4.28
N ALA A 118 25.68 1.92 4.52
CA ALA A 118 27.02 2.05 3.96
C ALA A 118 28.01 0.99 4.50
#